data_AF-A0A5J4XDT0-F1
#
_entry.id   AF-A0A5J4XDT0-F1
#
_cell.length_a   1.000
_cell.length_b   1.000
_cell.length_c   1.000
_cell.angle_alpha   90.00
_cell.angle_beta   90.00
_cell.angle_gamma   90.00
#
_symmetry.space_group_name_H-M   'P 1'
#
loop_
_entity.id
_entity.type
_entity.pdbx_description
1 polymer ?
#
loop_
_entity_poly.entity_id
_entity_poly.type
_entity_poly.pdbx_seq_one_letter_code
_entity_poly.pdbx_strand_id
1 'polypeptide(L)' 'LALQLRPQQVTRALSVEGSDFVMKFNAADVRTLRAAVSTFCDLLALVTRTLEMFGQ' A
#
# COMPACT_ATOMS: atom_id res chain seq x y z
N LEU A 1 6.63 -18.19 -26.04
CA LEU A 1 6.84 -17.87 -24.61
C LEU A 1 5.64 -17.07 -24.13
N ALA A 2 4.58 -17.75 -23.70
CA ALA A 2 3.38 -17.08 -23.22
C ALA A 2 3.69 -16.44 -21.87
N LEU A 3 3.66 -15.10 -21.81
CA LEU A 3 3.62 -14.34 -20.58
C LEU A 3 2.40 -14.82 -19.77
N GLN A 4 2.62 -15.71 -18.81
CA GLN A 4 1.62 -15.98 -17.78
C GLN A 4 1.51 -14.69 -16.97
N LEU A 5 0.50 -13.88 -17.29
CA LEU A 5 0.02 -12.81 -16.43
C LEU A 5 -0.32 -13.48 -15.10
N ARG A 6 0.54 -13.32 -14.09
CA ARG A 6 0.15 -13.70 -12.73
C ARG A 6 -1.07 -12.84 -12.41
N PRO A 7 -2.25 -13.43 -12.13
CA PRO A 7 -3.40 -12.65 -11.71
C PRO A 7 -2.96 -11.75 -10.55
N GLN A 8 -3.43 -10.49 -10.55
CA GLN A 8 -3.00 -9.45 -9.62
C GLN A 8 -2.83 -10.02 -8.21
N GLN A 9 -1.58 -10.24 -7.80
CA GLN A 9 -1.28 -11.03 -6.60
C GLN A 9 -1.68 -10.26 -5.33
N VAL A 10 -1.90 -8.95 -5.47
CA VAL A 10 -2.39 -8.03 -4.45
C VAL A 10 -3.25 -6.94 -5.09
N THR A 11 -4.34 -6.57 -4.44
CA THR A 11 -5.12 -5.37 -4.70
C THR A 11 -5.16 -4.50 -3.45
N ARG A 12 -5.33 -3.19 -3.63
CA ARG A 12 -5.49 -2.24 -2.53
C ARG A 12 -6.56 -1.21 -2.85
N ALA A 13 -7.33 -0.82 -1.84
CA ALA A 13 -8.21 0.33 -1.86
C ALA A 13 -7.78 1.30 -0.75
N LEU A 14 -7.73 2.58 -1.09
CA LEU A 14 -7.36 3.67 -0.18
C LEU A 14 -8.56 4.60 -0.04
N SER A 15 -8.89 4.98 1.19
CA SER A 15 -9.94 5.97 1.48
C SER A 15 -9.52 6.86 2.65
N VAL A 16 -10.20 8.00 2.78
CA VAL A 16 -10.08 8.89 3.94
C VAL A 16 -11.45 9.01 4.57
N GLU A 17 -11.52 8.77 5.88
CA GLU A 17 -12.73 8.85 6.69
C GLU A 17 -12.48 9.87 7.81
N GLY A 18 -12.84 11.14 7.57
CA GLY A 18 -12.48 12.22 8.48
C GLY A 18 -10.97 12.46 8.51
N SER A 19 -10.36 12.24 9.68
CA SER A 19 -8.90 12.29 9.87
C SER A 19 -8.19 10.97 9.60
N ASP A 20 -8.94 9.89 9.35
CA ASP A 20 -8.37 8.54 9.30
C ASP A 20 -8.08 8.14 7.86
N PHE A 21 -6.82 7.77 7.60
CA PHE A 21 -6.42 7.17 6.34
C PHE A 21 -6.60 5.64 6.40
N VAL A 22 -7.56 5.12 5.64
CA VAL A 22 -7.94 3.71 5.66
C VAL A 22 -7.37 2.99 4.44
N MET A 23 -6.75 1.83 4.68
CA MET A 23 -6.17 0.98 3.65
C MET A 23 -6.75 -0.43 3.74
N LYS A 24 -7.23 -0.95 2.62
CA LYS A 24 -7.71 -2.33 2.51
C LYS A 24 -6.88 -3.07 1.49
N PHE A 25 -6.07 -4.02 1.94
CA PHE A 25 -5.29 -4.91 1.08
C PHE A 25 -5.98 -6.28 0.96
N ASN A 26 -5.96 -6.83 -0.24
CA ASN A 26 -6.33 -8.22 -0.50
C ASN A 26 -5.20 -8.87 -1.30
N ALA A 27 -4.79 -10.09 -0.94
CA ALA A 27 -3.71 -10.79 -1.62
C ALA A 27 -3.97 -12.29 -1.69
N ALA A 28 -3.38 -12.95 -2.67
CA ALA A 28 -3.52 -14.39 -2.86
C ALA A 28 -2.86 -15.22 -1.74
N ASP A 29 -1.83 -14.68 -1.09
CA ASP A 29 -1.14 -15.32 0.02
C ASP A 29 -0.54 -14.31 1.01
N VAL A 30 -0.24 -14.79 2.21
CA VAL A 30 0.32 -13.99 3.31
C VAL A 30 1.69 -13.38 2.98
N ARG A 31 2.51 -14.05 2.17
CA ARG A 31 3.85 -13.52 1.85
C ARG A 31 3.73 -12.30 0.95
N THR A 32 2.85 -12.36 -0.06
CA THR A 32 2.53 -11.22 -0.90
C THR A 32 1.87 -10.10 -0.10
N LEU A 33 0.92 -10.41 0.79
CA LEU A 33 0.30 -9.41 1.65
C LEU A 33 1.35 -8.67 2.50
N ARG A 34 2.22 -9.42 3.18
CA ARG A 34 3.29 -8.86 4.00
C ARG A 34 4.20 -7.95 3.19
N ALA A 35 4.67 -8.42 2.03
CA ALA A 35 5.55 -7.62 1.17
C ALA A 35 4.87 -6.31 0.73
N ALA A 36 3.62 -6.38 0.29
CA ALA A 36 2.87 -5.21 -0.19
C ALA A 36 2.59 -4.20 0.93
N VAL A 37 2.19 -4.66 2.11
CA VAL A 37 1.92 -3.79 3.27
C VAL A 37 3.22 -3.14 3.76
N SER A 38 4.32 -3.90 3.89
CA SER A 38 5.62 -3.36 4.31
C SER A 38 6.08 -2.24 3.38
N THR A 39 6.09 -2.49 2.07
CA THR A 39 6.47 -1.46 1.08
C THR A 39 5.56 -0.24 1.15
N PHE A 40 4.26 -0.42 1.36
CA PHE A 40 3.36 0.71 1.53
C PHE A 40 3.69 1.53 2.78
N CYS A 41 3.94 0.89 3.92
CA CYS A 41 4.29 1.59 5.15
C CYS A 41 5.60 2.38 5.03
N ASP A 42 6.60 1.86 4.31
CA ASP A 42 7.84 2.58 4.03
C ASP A 42 7.57 3.88 3.25
N LEU A 43 6.70 3.80 2.23
CA LEU A 43 6.29 4.97 1.45
C LEU A 43 5.43 5.93 2.27
N LEU A 44 4.53 5.43 3.11
CA LEU A 44 3.72 6.27 3.99
C LEU A 44 4.59 7.02 4.98
N ALA A 45 5.61 6.37 5.56
CA ALA A 45 6.57 7.01 6.46
C ALA A 45 7.38 8.11 5.76
N LEU A 46 7.70 7.94 4.47
CA LEU A 46 8.31 9.00 3.68
C LEU A 46 7.34 10.18 3.51
N VAL A 47 6.10 9.91 3.11
CA VAL A 47 5.06 10.94 2.93
C VAL A 47 4.83 11.71 4.22
N THR A 48 4.71 11.04 5.37
CA THR A 48 4.51 11.71 6.66
C THR A 48 5.68 12.62 6.99
N ARG A 49 6.93 12.16 6.82
CA ARG A 49 8.13 13.01 7.04
C ARG A 49 8.17 14.21 6.09
N THR A 50 7.76 14.02 4.83
CA THR A 50 7.68 15.12 3.87
C THR A 50 6.63 16.15 4.31
N LEU A 51 5.47 15.72 4.79
CA LEU A 51 4.43 16.62 5.31
C LEU A 51 4.87 17.30 6.61
N GLU A 52 5.59 16.62 7.49
CA GLU A 52 6.13 17.24 8.72
C GLU A 52 7.17 18.33 8.41
N MET A 53 7.99 18.12 7.37
CA MET A 53 9.08 19.05 7.04
C MET A 53 8.62 20.22 6.15
N PHE A 54 7.64 19.99 5.28
CA PHE A 54 7.26 20.94 4.23
C PHE A 54 5.77 21.24 4.19
N GLY A 55 4.96 20.60 5.03
CA GLY A 55 3.58 21.00 5.27
C GLY A 55 3.55 22.38 5.95
N GLN A 56 2.63 23.24 5.50
CA GLN A 56 2.41 24.56 6.08
C GLN A 56 1.79 24.48 7.47
#